data_AF-A0A7X4A7V5-F1
#
_entry.id   AF-A0A7X4A7V5-F1
#
_cell.length_a   1.000
_cell.length_b   1.000
_cell.length_c   1.000
_cell.angle_alpha   90.00
_cell.angle_beta   90.00
_cell.angle_gamma   90.00
#
_symmetry.space_group_name_H-M   'P 1'
#
loop_
_entity.id
_entity.type
_entity.pdbx_description
1 polymer ?
#
loop_
_entity_poly.entity_id
_entity_poly.type
_entity_poly.pdbx_seq_one_letter_code
_entity_poly.pdbx_strand_id
1 'polypeptide(L)'
;MATERDDLPRHLEFIQNVVERHARTSFVLKGWSVTLVAAVFLLAVRGGEPTFAMAAGLLPALTFWALDAYYLRQERMYRALYDHVRKVEPDANDRFNLDARPFRSAVPNWLRTLGATPVFWFHAAVLAVVIVALAFFSLRPTDAP
;
A
#
# COMPACT_ATOMS: atom_id res chain seq x y z
N MET A 1 -27.77 5.93 -30.42
CA MET A 1 -28.27 4.78 -29.62
C MET A 1 -27.40 3.53 -29.77
N ALA A 2 -26.90 3.14 -30.95
CA ALA A 2 -26.02 1.96 -31.08
C ALA A 2 -24.62 2.12 -30.47
N THR A 3 -24.07 3.34 -30.45
CA THR A 3 -22.73 3.65 -29.90
C THR A 3 -22.67 3.68 -28.36
N GLU A 4 -23.80 3.85 -27.66
CA GLU A 4 -23.81 4.02 -26.20
C GLU A 4 -23.67 2.70 -25.43
N ARG A 5 -24.16 1.59 -25.98
CA ARG A 5 -23.99 0.25 -25.40
C ARG A 5 -22.59 -0.33 -25.64
N ASP A 6 -21.87 0.17 -26.65
CA ASP A 6 -20.58 -0.37 -27.07
C ASP A 6 -19.41 0.19 -26.23
N ASP A 7 -19.61 1.32 -25.55
CA ASP A 7 -18.58 1.97 -24.73
C ASP A 7 -18.44 1.38 -23.32
N LEU A 8 -19.48 0.70 -22.79
CA LEU A 8 -19.48 0.16 -21.43
C LEU A 8 -18.32 -0.83 -21.17
N PRO A 9 -18.06 -1.83 -22.03
CA PRO A 9 -16.90 -2.72 -21.84
C PRO A 9 -15.58 -1.95 -21.74
N ARG A 10 -15.39 -0.90 -22.54
CA ARG A 10 -14.19 -0.07 -22.53
C ARG A 10 -14.08 0.80 -21.28
N HIS A 11 -15.20 1.34 -20.78
CA HIS A 11 -15.20 2.09 -19.53
C HIS A 11 -14.83 1.20 -18.35
N LEU A 12 -15.40 -0.01 -18.28
CA LEU A 12 -15.04 -1.02 -17.29
C LEU A 12 -13.56 -1.43 -17.39
N GLU A 13 -13.02 -1.57 -18.60
CA GLU A 13 -11.59 -1.82 -18.83
C GLU A 13 -10.71 -0.69 -18.29
N PHE A 14 -11.08 0.58 -18.49
CA PHE A 14 -10.33 1.71 -17.92
C PHE A 14 -10.35 1.71 -16.39
N ILE A 15 -11.49 1.42 -15.76
CA ILE A 15 -11.57 1.31 -14.30
C ILE A 15 -10.71 0.13 -13.81
N GLN A 16 -10.77 -1.02 -14.49
CA GLN A 16 -9.96 -2.19 -14.17
C GLN A 16 -8.46 -1.91 -14.29
N ASN A 17 -8.02 -1.18 -15.31
CA ASN A 17 -6.63 -0.75 -15.46
C ASN A 17 -6.15 0.11 -14.28
N VAL A 18 -7.04 0.93 -13.69
CA VAL A 18 -6.71 1.71 -12.48
C VAL A 18 -6.61 0.81 -11.25
N VAL A 19 -7.51 -0.18 -11.10
CA VAL A 19 -7.44 -1.19 -10.04
C VAL A 19 -6.11 -1.95 -10.10
N GLU A 20 -5.71 -2.40 -11.28
CA GLU A 20 -4.45 -3.12 -11.50
C GLU A 20 -3.23 -2.26 -11.20
N ARG A 21 -3.25 -0.98 -11.57
CA ARG A 21 -2.19 -0.04 -11.21
C ARG A 21 -2.05 0.09 -9.69
N HIS A 22 -3.16 0.24 -8.96
CA HIS A 22 -3.13 0.34 -7.50
C HIS A 22 -2.63 -0.95 -6.82
N ALA A 23 -3.10 -2.13 -7.28
CA ALA A 23 -2.63 -3.41 -6.78
C ALA A 23 -1.13 -3.62 -7.05
N ARG A 24 -0.65 -3.26 -8.25
CA ARG A 24 0.78 -3.32 -8.60
C ARG A 24 1.60 -2.35 -7.75
N THR A 25 1.14 -1.12 -7.55
CA THR A 25 1.84 -0.15 -6.70
C THR A 25 1.92 -0.63 -5.25
N SER A 26 0.83 -1.19 -4.68
CA SER A 26 0.84 -1.83 -3.36
C SER A 26 1.89 -2.94 -3.27
N PHE A 27 1.94 -3.84 -4.26
CA PHE A 27 2.94 -4.91 -4.30
C PHE A 27 4.39 -4.38 -4.39
N VAL A 28 4.63 -3.34 -5.20
CA VAL A 28 5.94 -2.71 -5.33
C VAL A 28 6.40 -2.08 -4.01
N LEU A 29 5.50 -1.44 -3.25
CA LEU A 29 5.82 -0.88 -1.94
C LEU A 29 6.25 -1.95 -0.93
N LYS A 30 5.64 -3.13 -0.97
CA LYS A 30 6.04 -4.27 -0.15
C LYS A 30 7.48 -4.70 -0.46
N GLY A 31 7.84 -4.78 -1.74
CA GLY A 31 9.21 -5.05 -2.17
C GLY A 31 10.21 -4.02 -1.64
N TRP A 32 9.94 -2.73 -1.84
CA TRP A 32 10.79 -1.64 -1.37
C TRP A 32 10.94 -1.59 0.16
N SER A 33 9.89 -1.98 0.88
CA SER A 33 9.95 -2.08 2.35
C SER A 33 11.00 -3.08 2.79
N VAL A 34 11.06 -4.27 2.18
CA VAL A 34 12.06 -5.29 2.50
C VAL A 34 13.46 -4.82 2.09
N THR A 35 13.60 -4.22 0.90
CA THR A 35 14.88 -3.72 0.39
C THR A 35 15.48 -2.64 1.30
N LEU A 36 14.70 -1.64 1.72
CA LEU A 36 15.21 -0.57 2.58
C LEU A 36 15.52 -1.06 3.99
N VAL A 37 14.71 -1.96 4.55
CA VAL A 37 15.03 -2.58 5.85
C VAL A 37 16.32 -3.39 5.77
N ALA A 38 16.53 -4.17 4.71
CA ALA A 38 17.77 -4.90 4.51
C ALA A 38 18.99 -3.97 4.35
N ALA A 39 18.84 -2.86 3.64
CA ALA A 39 19.90 -1.85 3.48
C ALA A 39 20.27 -1.20 4.83
N VAL A 40 19.27 -0.83 5.63
CA VAL A 40 19.49 -0.29 6.98
C VAL A 40 20.17 -1.32 7.89
N PHE A 41 19.76 -2.59 7.81
CA PHE A 41 20.37 -3.66 8.58
C PHE A 41 21.85 -3.85 8.21
N LEU A 42 22.17 -3.80 6.91
CA LEU A 42 23.56 -3.86 6.43
C LEU A 42 24.40 -2.67 6.94
N LEU A 43 23.83 -1.47 6.92
CA LEU A 43 24.49 -0.28 7.47
C LEU A 43 24.72 -0.40 8.98
N ALA A 44 23.77 -0.96 9.72
CA ALA A 44 23.93 -1.18 11.16
C ALA A 44 25.07 -2.16 11.46
N VAL A 45 25.24 -3.24 10.68
CA VAL A 45 26.35 -4.19 10.86
C VAL A 45 27.72 -3.57 10.52
N ARG A 46 27.78 -2.63 9.57
CA ARG A 46 29.04 -2.04 9.09
C ARG A 46 29.39 -0.68 9.72
N GLY A 47 28.46 -0.02 10.39
CA GLY A 47 28.61 1.33 10.93
C GLY A 47 28.98 1.36 12.40
N GLY A 48 29.44 2.53 12.88
CA GLY A 48 29.80 2.75 14.29
C GLY A 48 28.60 2.95 15.23
N GLU A 49 27.41 3.27 14.70
CA GLU A 49 26.20 3.58 15.49
C GLU A 49 25.01 2.70 15.05
N PRO A 50 25.04 1.37 15.31
CA PRO A 50 24.02 0.42 14.85
C PRO A 50 22.61 0.73 15.36
N THR A 51 22.49 1.23 16.59
CA THR A 51 21.20 1.60 17.20
C THR A 51 20.55 2.76 16.47
N PHE A 52 21.31 3.79 16.11
CA PHE A 52 20.80 4.93 15.35
C PHE A 52 20.39 4.52 13.94
N ALA A 53 21.24 3.74 13.25
CA ALA A 53 20.92 3.21 11.92
C ALA A 53 19.61 2.40 11.95
N MET A 54 19.44 1.50 12.92
CA MET A 54 18.24 0.66 13.00
C MET A 54 16.98 1.45 13.38
N ALA A 55 17.10 2.46 14.26
CA ALA A 55 16.00 3.38 14.56
C ALA A 55 15.54 4.14 13.30
N ALA A 56 16.47 4.53 12.42
CA ALA A 56 16.14 5.14 11.13
C ALA A 56 15.36 4.20 10.20
N GLY A 57 15.49 2.88 10.35
CA GLY A 57 14.74 1.86 9.60
C GLY A 57 13.25 1.76 9.93
N LEU A 58 12.82 2.28 11.10
CA LEU A 58 11.40 2.33 11.46
C LEU A 58 10.62 3.30 10.57
N LEU A 59 11.24 4.41 10.17
CA LEU A 59 10.61 5.44 9.35
C LEU A 59 10.14 4.92 7.97
N PRO A 60 11.00 4.27 7.15
CA PRO A 60 10.55 3.71 5.88
C PRO A 60 9.56 2.55 6.08
N ALA A 61 9.73 1.70 7.10
CA ALA A 61 8.80 0.60 7.37
C ALA A 61 7.36 1.12 7.65
N LEU A 62 7.23 2.12 8.53
CA LEU A 62 5.93 2.75 8.83
C LEU A 62 5.37 3.50 7.61
N THR A 63 6.23 4.19 6.86
CA THR A 63 5.82 4.94 5.65
C THR A 63 5.28 4.00 4.58
N PHE A 64 5.93 2.87 4.34
CA PHE A 64 5.45 1.89 3.37
C PHE A 64 4.17 1.19 3.81
N TRP A 65 4.00 0.93 5.12
CA TRP A 65 2.74 0.43 5.63
C TRP A 65 1.60 1.42 5.40
N ALA A 66 1.83 2.69 5.70
CA ALA A 66 0.89 3.78 5.46
C ALA A 66 0.48 3.88 3.99
N LEU A 67 1.45 3.86 3.08
CA LEU A 67 1.21 3.94 1.64
C LEU A 67 0.51 2.69 1.10
N ASP A 68 0.90 1.51 1.54
CA ASP A 68 0.26 0.25 1.13
C ASP A 68 -1.24 0.23 1.49
N ALA A 69 -1.57 0.65 2.71
CA ALA A 69 -2.96 0.83 3.13
C ALA A 69 -3.70 1.90 2.32
N TYR A 70 -3.01 2.98 1.92
CA TYR A 70 -3.59 4.00 1.05
C TYR A 70 -3.94 3.43 -0.33
N TYR A 71 -3.03 2.69 -0.97
CA TYR A 71 -3.27 2.11 -2.28
C TYR A 71 -4.33 1.01 -2.25
N LEU A 72 -4.37 0.18 -1.21
CA LEU A 72 -5.45 -0.78 -1.00
C LEU A 72 -6.81 -0.09 -0.84
N ARG A 73 -6.85 1.06 -0.15
CA ARG A 73 -8.09 1.83 -0.03
C ARG A 73 -8.54 2.40 -1.37
N GLN A 74 -7.62 2.94 -2.18
CA GLN A 74 -7.95 3.41 -3.53
C GLN A 74 -8.46 2.28 -4.41
N GLU A 75 -7.79 1.12 -4.42
CA GLU A 75 -8.23 -0.09 -5.13
C GLU A 75 -9.68 -0.45 -4.79
N ARG A 76 -10.05 -0.45 -3.50
CA ARG A 76 -11.43 -0.72 -3.06
C ARG A 76 -12.43 0.32 -3.55
N MET A 77 -12.06 1.60 -3.57
CA MET A 77 -12.92 2.67 -4.11
C MET A 77 -13.16 2.48 -5.62
N TYR A 78 -12.13 2.11 -6.38
CA TYR A 78 -12.27 1.83 -7.81
C TYR A 78 -13.05 0.54 -8.09
N ARG A 79 -12.95 -0.49 -7.22
CA ARG A 79 -13.84 -1.66 -7.30
C ARG A 79 -15.30 -1.29 -7.05
N ALA A 80 -15.58 -0.39 -6.10
CA ALA A 80 -16.93 0.11 -5.87
C ALA A 80 -17.46 0.93 -7.07
N LEU A 81 -16.60 1.76 -7.68
CA LEU A 81 -16.93 2.45 -8.94
C LEU A 81 -17.23 1.44 -10.07
N TYR A 82 -16.40 0.41 -10.24
CA TYR A 82 -16.63 -0.65 -11.22
C TYR A 82 -17.98 -1.35 -11.01
N ASP A 83 -18.28 -1.72 -9.77
CA ASP A 83 -19.54 -2.36 -9.38
C ASP A 83 -20.77 -1.47 -9.61
N HIS A 84 -20.61 -0.15 -9.56
CA HIS A 84 -21.65 0.81 -9.89
C HIS A 84 -21.86 0.92 -11.40
N VAL A 85 -20.79 1.19 -12.15
CA VAL A 85 -20.83 1.38 -13.61
C VAL A 85 -21.37 0.15 -14.33
N ARG A 86 -21.08 -1.07 -13.86
CA ARG A 86 -21.61 -2.30 -14.49
C ARG A 86 -23.11 -2.50 -14.33
N LYS A 87 -23.78 -1.80 -13.40
CA LYS A 87 -25.19 -2.00 -13.04
C LYS A 87 -26.10 -0.87 -13.50
N VAL A 88 -25.56 0.32 -13.73
CA VAL A 88 -26.32 1.53 -14.03
C VAL A 88 -26.28 1.78 -15.54
N GLU A 89 -27.42 2.17 -16.12
CA GLU A 89 -27.44 2.65 -17.50
C GLU A 89 -26.63 3.94 -17.60
N PRO A 90 -25.66 4.06 -18.53
CA PRO A 90 -24.78 5.22 -18.58
C PRO A 90 -25.56 6.51 -18.85
N ASP A 91 -25.54 7.46 -17.90
CA ASP A 91 -25.88 8.86 -18.22
C ASP A 91 -24.74 9.45 -19.08
N ALA A 92 -25.07 10.42 -19.93
CA ALA A 92 -24.11 11.15 -20.75
C ALA A 92 -22.99 11.79 -19.90
N ASN A 93 -23.30 12.18 -18.66
CA ASN A 93 -22.34 12.75 -17.70
C ASN A 93 -21.39 11.72 -17.07
N ASP A 94 -21.76 10.44 -17.06
CA ASP A 94 -20.95 9.37 -16.45
C ASP A 94 -20.03 8.67 -17.46
N ARG A 95 -20.14 9.02 -18.75
CA ARG A 95 -19.36 8.41 -19.81
C ARG A 95 -17.86 8.60 -19.57
N PHE A 96 -17.15 7.47 -19.37
CA PHE A 96 -15.72 7.44 -19.06
C PHE A 96 -15.31 8.22 -17.80
N ASN A 97 -16.23 8.50 -16.89
CA ASN A 97 -15.90 9.10 -15.60
C ASN A 97 -15.10 8.09 -14.75
N LEU A 98 -13.91 8.49 -14.33
CA LEU A 98 -13.02 7.68 -13.48
C LEU A 98 -12.93 8.21 -12.04
N ASP A 99 -13.86 9.09 -11.64
CA ASP A 99 -13.89 9.65 -10.30
C ASP A 99 -14.46 8.66 -9.28
N ALA A 100 -13.57 8.02 -8.50
CA ALA A 100 -13.95 7.12 -7.42
C ALA A 100 -14.28 7.84 -6.09
N ARG A 101 -14.12 9.18 -5.99
CA ARG A 101 -14.37 9.94 -4.75
C ARG A 101 -15.78 9.79 -4.17
N PRO A 102 -16.87 9.66 -4.97
CA PRO A 102 -18.21 9.40 -4.45
C PRO A 102 -18.30 8.12 -3.61
N PHE A 103 -17.44 7.12 -3.89
CA PHE A 103 -17.43 5.82 -3.21
C PHE A 103 -16.57 5.79 -1.94
N ARG A 104 -16.07 6.95 -1.48
CA ARG A 104 -15.18 7.03 -0.28
C ARG A 104 -15.80 6.47 1.00
N SER A 105 -17.13 6.53 1.12
CA SER A 105 -17.92 6.05 2.27
C SER A 105 -18.33 4.59 2.14
N ALA A 106 -18.28 4.03 0.92
CA ALA A 106 -18.57 2.62 0.66
C ALA A 106 -17.41 1.69 1.08
N VAL A 107 -16.26 2.25 1.47
CA VAL A 107 -15.06 1.51 1.86
C VAL A 107 -14.59 1.93 3.25
N PRO A 108 -13.84 1.08 3.98
CA PRO A 108 -13.21 1.47 5.22
C PRO A 108 -12.34 2.72 5.04
N ASN A 109 -12.28 3.56 6.08
CA ASN A 109 -11.33 4.67 6.10
C ASN A 109 -9.87 4.16 6.11
N TRP A 110 -8.93 5.07 5.87
CA TRP A 110 -7.52 4.71 5.74
C TRP A 110 -6.96 4.06 7.02
N LEU A 111 -7.33 4.57 8.20
CA LEU A 111 -6.90 4.02 9.49
C LEU A 111 -7.36 2.56 9.67
N ARG A 112 -8.63 2.26 9.35
CA ARG A 112 -9.13 0.88 9.38
C ARG A 112 -8.47 0.00 8.31
N THR A 113 -7.97 0.59 7.23
CA THR A 113 -7.30 -0.15 6.16
C THR A 113 -5.87 -0.55 6.55
N LEU A 114 -5.20 0.19 7.44
CA LEU A 114 -3.89 -0.22 8.01
C LEU A 114 -3.97 -1.60 8.67
N GLY A 115 -5.08 -1.89 9.36
CA GLY A 115 -5.34 -3.17 10.01
C GLY A 115 -5.94 -4.25 9.12
N ALA A 116 -6.05 -4.03 7.80
CA ALA A 116 -6.56 -5.05 6.89
C ALA A 116 -5.57 -6.22 6.78
N THR A 117 -6.07 -7.46 6.83
CA THR A 117 -5.28 -8.70 6.78
C THR A 117 -4.13 -8.71 5.76
N PRO A 118 -4.31 -8.35 4.47
CA PRO A 118 -3.24 -8.43 3.46
C PRO A 118 -2.14 -7.38 3.61
N VAL A 119 -2.35 -6.36 4.45
CA VAL A 119 -1.40 -5.28 4.72
C VAL A 119 -0.77 -5.49 6.10
N PHE A 120 -1.61 -5.73 7.10
CA PHE A 120 -1.20 -5.88 8.49
C PHE A 120 -0.11 -6.94 8.67
N TRP A 121 -0.35 -8.18 8.23
CA TRP A 121 0.59 -9.28 8.51
C TRP A 121 1.96 -9.07 7.83
N PHE A 122 1.96 -8.50 6.64
CA PHE A 122 3.20 -8.20 5.92
C PHE A 122 4.03 -7.17 6.66
N HIS A 123 3.45 -6.00 6.96
CA HIS A 123 4.18 -4.91 7.61
C HIS A 123 4.47 -5.18 9.08
N ALA A 124 3.61 -5.95 9.76
CA ALA A 124 3.89 -6.43 11.12
C ALA A 124 5.12 -7.35 11.16
N ALA A 125 5.29 -8.24 10.17
CA ALA A 125 6.49 -9.07 10.07
C ALA A 125 7.74 -8.23 9.81
N VAL A 126 7.67 -7.25 8.91
CA VAL A 126 8.78 -6.32 8.63
C VAL A 126 9.16 -5.53 9.90
N LEU A 127 8.18 -4.96 10.60
CA LEU A 127 8.42 -4.22 11.84
C LEU A 127 8.98 -5.12 12.94
N ALA A 128 8.49 -6.35 13.06
CA ALA A 128 9.03 -7.30 14.04
C ALA A 128 10.52 -7.56 13.80
N VAL A 129 10.95 -7.71 12.55
CA VAL A 129 12.37 -7.86 12.20
C VAL A 129 13.17 -6.63 12.63
N VAL A 130 12.69 -5.41 12.34
CA VAL A 130 13.38 -4.16 12.74
C VAL A 130 13.46 -4.04 14.26
N ILE A 131 12.39 -4.37 14.99
CA ILE A 131 12.34 -4.29 16.46
C ILE A 131 13.28 -5.31 17.09
N VAL A 132 13.27 -6.56 16.62
CA VAL A 132 14.18 -7.60 17.12
C VAL A 132 15.64 -7.21 16.85
N ALA A 133 15.93 -6.67 15.67
CA ALA A 133 17.24 -6.16 15.33
C ALA A 133 17.67 -5.03 16.27
N LEU A 134 16.81 -4.05 16.49
CA LEU A 134 17.07 -2.93 17.38
C LEU A 134 17.35 -3.41 18.80
N ALA A 135 16.51 -4.28 19.34
CA ALA A 135 16.70 -4.86 20.67
C ALA A 135 18.04 -5.61 20.77
N PHE A 136 18.38 -6.39 19.75
CA PHE A 136 19.66 -7.10 19.71
C PHE A 136 20.87 -6.16 19.74
N PHE A 137 20.87 -5.08 18.95
CA PHE A 137 21.96 -4.11 18.94
C PHE A 137 22.01 -3.25 20.21
N SER A 138 20.87 -2.90 20.81
CA SER A 138 20.82 -2.12 22.05
C SER A 138 21.22 -2.93 23.29
N LEU A 139 21.01 -4.24 23.29
CA LEU A 139 21.39 -5.14 24.40
C LEU A 139 22.83 -5.64 24.29
N ARG A 140 23.50 -5.47 23.15
CA ARG A 140 24.94 -5.73 23.05
C ARG A 140 25.68 -4.68 23.86
N PRO A 141 26.54 -5.07 24.81
CA PRO A 141 27.46 -4.14 25.45
C PRO A 141 28.29 -3.46 24.36
N THR A 142 28.39 -2.13 24.42
CA THR A 142 29.22 -1.32 23.53
C THR A 142 30.72 -1.61 23.66
N ASP A 143 31.09 -2.47 24.60
CA ASP A 143 32.47 -2.85 24.90
C ASP A 143 32.64 -4.37 24.76
N ALA A 144 32.97 -4.83 23.56
CA ALA A 144 33.71 -6.08 23.37
C ALA A 144 34.89 -5.74 22.45
N PRO A 145 36.12 -6.18 22.81
CA PRO A 145 37.37 -5.70 22.24
C PRO A 145 37.52 -5.94 20.73
#